data_AF-A0A2T0SYU8-F1
#
_entry.id   AF-A0A2T0SYU8-F1
#
_cell.length_a   1.000
_cell.length_b   1.000
_cell.length_c   1.000
_cell.angle_alpha   90.00
_cell.angle_beta   90.00
_cell.angle_gamma   90.00
#
_symmetry.space_group_name_H-M   'P 1'
#
loop_
_entity.id
_entity.type
_entity.pdbx_description
1 polymer ?
#
loop_
_entity_poly.entity_id
_entity_poly.type
_entity_poly.pdbx_seq_one_letter_code
_entity_poly.pdbx_strand_id
1 'polypeptide(L)'
;MSSPHDRDDAPHDDPHADRRDDRPGDGGSEPVHLGKGDRAPAPGDGGSGAGAWQPPGWDLPPAEPQRRPEEQPPAATGPVVAWGGRPRTPSLAEQVFQYRGDTVGAQGWALQHGWTVTDGTAPEDAVLAELVAGAPVRTAKEHRAAGVMRGRAGALDLVAFDVVFVDKRRTVPQWAVTAAPVLLPLPGLRLSPARFWRHRTGGLVPVPSGDETFDARWVLLAAEDGEAVRRLVADPGVRGLLLGTDDGDEFWTAAGHLAAVRPDGHRPELLEHHARLLTAMVAALAGAA
;
A
#
# COMPACT_ATOMS: atom_id res chain seq x y z
N MET A 1 -29.52 62.44 -12.36
CA MET A 1 -30.31 61.51 -13.19
C MET A 1 -29.67 60.15 -12.94
N SER A 2 -30.02 59.35 -11.92
CA SER A 2 -31.32 58.72 -11.60
C SER A 2 -31.84 57.97 -12.85
N SER A 3 -31.92 56.65 -12.92
CA SER A 3 -32.37 55.67 -11.91
C SER A 3 -31.79 54.25 -12.12
N PRO A 4 -31.88 53.37 -11.09
CA PRO A 4 -31.40 51.99 -11.08
C PRO A 4 -32.49 50.98 -11.49
N HIS A 5 -32.10 49.74 -11.77
CA HIS A 5 -33.05 48.62 -11.87
C HIS A 5 -32.94 47.74 -10.62
N ASP A 6 -33.94 47.92 -9.77
CA ASP A 6 -34.45 46.95 -8.80
C ASP A 6 -34.91 45.68 -9.54
N ARG A 7 -34.56 44.52 -8.98
CA ARG A 7 -35.45 43.36 -9.03
C ARG A 7 -35.46 42.70 -7.66
N ASP A 8 -36.68 42.69 -7.14
CA ASP A 8 -37.10 42.23 -5.84
C ASP A 8 -36.90 40.73 -5.62
N ASP A 9 -36.52 40.48 -4.37
CA ASP A 9 -36.89 39.40 -3.47
C ASP A 9 -38.12 38.55 -3.86
N ALA A 10 -37.94 37.23 -3.74
CA ALA A 10 -38.99 36.32 -3.31
C ALA A 10 -38.38 35.33 -2.29
N PRO A 11 -38.77 35.39 -1.01
CA PRO A 11 -38.48 34.35 -0.03
C PRO A 11 -39.54 33.25 -0.13
N HIS A 12 -39.11 31.99 -0.20
CA HIS A 12 -40.00 30.86 0.07
C HIS A 12 -39.62 30.21 1.40
N ASP A 13 -40.58 30.30 2.31
CA ASP A 13 -40.69 29.65 3.61
C ASP A 13 -40.40 28.13 3.54
N ASP A 14 -39.47 27.65 4.38
CA ASP A 14 -39.71 26.84 5.60
C ASP A 14 -40.79 25.72 5.59
N PRO A 15 -40.83 24.78 6.57
CA PRO A 15 -39.82 23.81 7.01
C PRO A 15 -40.47 22.43 7.28
N HIS A 16 -39.94 21.32 6.72
CA HIS A 16 -40.42 19.98 7.11
C HIS A 16 -39.59 19.38 8.25
N ALA A 17 -40.00 19.73 9.47
CA ALA A 17 -39.80 18.92 10.65
C ALA A 17 -40.84 17.78 10.72
N ASP A 18 -40.50 16.78 11.54
CA ASP A 18 -41.34 15.72 12.11
C ASP A 18 -41.68 14.50 11.25
N ARG A 19 -40.89 13.43 11.48
CA ARG A 19 -41.44 12.12 11.82
C ARG A 19 -40.46 11.31 12.68
N ARG A 20 -40.71 11.36 13.99
CA ARG A 20 -40.35 10.31 14.95
C ARG A 20 -41.46 9.25 14.93
N ASP A 21 -41.07 7.99 15.05
CA ASP A 21 -41.80 6.85 15.67
C ASP A 21 -40.75 5.71 15.76
N ASP A 22 -40.10 5.50 16.91
CA ASP A 22 -40.51 4.63 18.03
C ASP A 22 -40.47 3.10 17.77
N ARG A 23 -39.36 2.49 18.24
CA ARG A 23 -39.29 1.37 19.23
C ARG A 23 -39.30 -0.11 18.72
N PRO A 24 -39.07 -1.15 19.58
CA PRO A 24 -37.78 -1.81 19.88
C PRO A 24 -37.77 -3.37 19.69
N GLY A 25 -36.61 -4.01 19.91
CA GLY A 25 -36.45 -5.47 20.15
C GLY A 25 -35.01 -5.91 19.84
N ASP A 26 -34.12 -6.18 20.80
CA ASP A 26 -34.07 -7.27 21.78
C ASP A 26 -34.02 -8.67 21.13
N GLY A 27 -32.91 -9.39 21.32
CA GLY A 27 -32.70 -10.70 20.69
C GLY A 27 -31.23 -11.15 20.65
N GLY A 28 -30.62 -11.31 21.82
CA GLY A 28 -29.36 -12.05 21.94
C GLY A 28 -29.53 -13.53 21.55
N SER A 29 -28.50 -14.11 20.96
CA SER A 29 -28.38 -15.57 20.78
C SER A 29 -26.90 -15.95 20.80
N GLU A 30 -26.39 -16.20 22.01
CA GLU A 30 -25.25 -17.09 22.24
C GLU A 30 -25.71 -18.55 22.04
N PRO A 31 -24.88 -19.43 21.47
CA PRO A 31 -25.00 -20.85 21.72
C PRO A 31 -23.93 -21.31 22.72
N VAL A 32 -24.39 -21.60 23.94
CA VAL A 32 -23.75 -22.53 24.89
C VAL A 32 -24.22 -23.95 24.58
N HIS A 33 -23.29 -24.89 24.37
CA HIS A 33 -23.37 -26.31 24.76
C HIS A 33 -21.93 -26.87 24.69
N LEU A 34 -21.15 -26.92 25.77
CA LEU A 34 -21.10 -27.99 26.79
C LEU A 34 -21.17 -29.42 26.22
N GLY A 35 -20.01 -29.97 25.87
CA GLY A 35 -19.72 -31.40 25.87
C GLY A 35 -18.64 -31.70 26.91
N LYS A 36 -19.07 -32.06 28.13
CA LYS A 36 -18.24 -32.48 29.26
C LYS A 36 -18.35 -34.00 29.37
N GLY A 37 -17.24 -34.72 29.49
CA GLY A 37 -17.23 -36.18 29.56
C GLY A 37 -15.86 -36.74 29.87
N ASP A 38 -15.40 -36.47 31.09
CA ASP A 38 -14.18 -36.98 31.70
C ASP A 38 -14.13 -38.52 31.74
N ARG A 39 -12.98 -39.11 31.38
CA ARG A 39 -12.53 -40.40 31.92
C ARG A 39 -11.02 -40.38 32.09
N ALA A 40 -10.58 -40.47 33.35
CA ALA A 40 -9.20 -40.62 33.80
C ALA A 40 -9.18 -41.73 34.89
N PRO A 41 -8.02 -42.16 35.43
CA PRO A 41 -6.75 -42.54 34.78
C PRO A 41 -6.10 -43.81 35.41
N ALA A 42 -4.86 -44.12 34.96
CA ALA A 42 -3.67 -44.62 35.72
C ALA A 42 -3.07 -45.97 35.25
N PRO A 43 -1.78 -46.27 35.55
CA PRO A 43 -0.59 -45.40 35.75
C PRO A 43 0.68 -45.90 35.00
N GLY A 44 1.74 -45.09 34.94
CA GLY A 44 3.08 -45.58 34.59
C GLY A 44 4.10 -44.51 34.23
N ASP A 45 4.70 -43.93 35.28
CA ASP A 45 6.10 -43.46 35.41
C ASP A 45 6.74 -42.48 34.40
N GLY A 46 7.14 -41.33 34.93
CA GLY A 46 8.56 -40.93 34.85
C GLY A 46 8.92 -39.70 34.00
N GLY A 47 8.83 -38.51 34.60
CA GLY A 47 9.98 -37.61 34.77
C GLY A 47 10.63 -36.87 33.57
N SER A 48 10.74 -35.56 33.78
CA SER A 48 11.85 -34.66 33.38
C SER A 48 11.71 -33.89 32.05
N GLY A 49 12.01 -32.59 32.12
CA GLY A 49 11.73 -31.60 31.08
C GLY A 49 12.93 -31.15 30.25
N ALA A 50 12.64 -30.14 29.42
CA ALA A 50 13.52 -29.16 28.77
C ALA A 50 14.59 -29.64 27.75
N GLY A 51 14.49 -29.08 26.53
CA GLY A 51 15.65 -28.50 25.83
C GLY A 51 16.49 -29.38 24.91
N ALA A 52 16.39 -29.06 23.60
CA ALA A 52 17.40 -29.18 22.53
C ALA A 52 17.96 -30.56 22.13
N TRP A 53 18.20 -30.66 20.81
CA TRP A 53 19.00 -31.64 20.06
C TRP A 53 18.26 -32.86 19.46
N GLN A 54 18.42 -33.05 18.13
CA GLN A 54 18.20 -34.34 17.47
C GLN A 54 19.53 -34.87 16.87
N PRO A 55 20.00 -36.06 17.31
CA PRO A 55 21.15 -36.81 16.80
C PRO A 55 20.97 -37.45 15.41
N PRO A 56 22.07 -37.92 14.79
CA PRO A 56 22.09 -38.52 13.45
C PRO A 56 21.42 -39.90 13.41
N GLY A 57 20.69 -40.17 12.32
CA GLY A 57 19.97 -41.43 12.09
C GLY A 57 18.58 -41.30 11.48
N TRP A 58 18.11 -40.09 11.20
CA TRP A 58 16.90 -39.82 10.41
C TRP A 58 17.25 -39.49 8.95
N ASP A 59 17.65 -40.52 8.20
CA ASP A 59 17.68 -40.47 6.74
C ASP A 59 16.28 -40.84 6.20
N LEU A 60 15.55 -39.84 5.71
CA LEU A 60 14.35 -40.08 4.92
C LEU A 60 14.76 -40.61 3.53
N PRO A 61 14.12 -41.67 2.99
CA PRO A 61 14.50 -42.21 1.69
C PRO A 61 14.16 -41.23 0.56
N PRO A 62 14.98 -41.18 -0.52
CA PRO A 62 14.77 -40.26 -1.63
C PRO A 62 13.51 -40.63 -2.41
N ALA A 63 12.60 -39.67 -2.57
CA ALA A 63 11.42 -39.82 -3.43
C ALA A 63 11.81 -39.54 -4.89
N GLU A 64 12.09 -40.59 -5.67
CA GLU A 64 12.13 -40.51 -7.13
C GLU A 64 10.85 -41.12 -7.74
N PRO A 65 10.13 -40.36 -8.59
CA PRO A 65 9.35 -40.94 -9.66
C PRO A 65 10.13 -40.86 -10.99
N GLN A 66 10.48 -42.05 -11.51
CA GLN A 66 11.12 -42.30 -12.80
C GLN A 66 10.39 -41.62 -13.98
N ARG A 67 11.14 -40.83 -14.76
CA ARG A 67 10.73 -40.41 -16.12
C ARG A 67 10.92 -41.59 -17.07
N ARG A 68 9.89 -41.98 -17.82
CA ARG A 68 10.04 -42.85 -19.00
C ARG A 68 10.58 -42.03 -20.18
N PRO A 69 11.48 -42.59 -21.00
CA PRO A 69 11.85 -42.01 -22.29
C PRO A 69 10.74 -42.21 -23.34
N GLU A 70 10.43 -41.13 -24.06
CA GLU A 70 9.94 -41.04 -25.45
C GLU A 70 8.77 -41.95 -25.91
N GLU A 71 7.61 -41.31 -26.12
CA GLU A 71 6.70 -41.70 -27.20
C GLU A 71 6.20 -40.42 -27.90
N GLN A 72 6.71 -40.19 -29.11
CA GLN A 72 6.42 -39.04 -29.96
C GLN A 72 5.05 -39.25 -30.62
N PRO A 73 4.03 -38.39 -30.43
CA PRO A 73 2.77 -38.55 -31.12
C PRO A 73 2.95 -38.26 -32.62
N PRO A 74 2.34 -39.05 -33.53
CA PRO A 74 2.48 -38.85 -34.96
C PRO A 74 1.95 -37.48 -35.38
N ALA A 75 2.66 -36.86 -36.34
CA ALA A 75 2.27 -35.61 -36.98
C ALA A 75 0.88 -35.73 -37.61
N ALA A 76 -0.14 -35.19 -36.95
CA ALA A 76 -1.45 -35.00 -37.54
C ALA A 76 -1.42 -33.74 -38.42
N THR A 77 -1.25 -33.95 -39.72
CA THR A 77 -1.52 -32.96 -40.76
C THR A 77 -3.03 -32.80 -40.89
N GLY A 78 -3.58 -31.69 -40.38
CA GLY A 78 -4.97 -31.31 -40.56
C GLY A 78 -5.18 -29.84 -40.18
N PRO A 79 -5.95 -29.05 -40.95
CA PRO A 79 -6.13 -27.62 -40.67
C PRO A 79 -7.14 -27.47 -39.53
N VAL A 80 -6.66 -27.23 -38.31
CA VAL A 80 -7.51 -26.86 -37.18
C VAL A 80 -7.48 -25.34 -37.06
N VAL A 81 -8.61 -24.71 -37.39
CA VAL A 81 -8.82 -23.27 -37.20
C VAL A 81 -9.00 -23.02 -35.70
N ALA A 82 -7.88 -22.86 -34.98
CA ALA A 82 -7.89 -22.61 -33.54
C ALA A 82 -7.85 -21.10 -33.27
N TRP A 83 -9.02 -20.54 -32.95
CA TRP A 83 -9.17 -19.23 -32.30
C TRP A 83 -8.72 -19.31 -30.82
N GLY A 84 -7.47 -19.71 -30.60
CA GLY A 84 -6.84 -19.78 -29.28
C GLY A 84 -5.67 -18.82 -29.24
N GLY A 85 -5.91 -17.62 -28.69
CA GLY A 85 -4.84 -16.66 -28.45
C GLY A 85 -3.72 -17.34 -27.64
N ARG A 86 -2.51 -17.38 -28.21
CA ARG A 86 -1.31 -17.84 -27.50
C ARG A 86 -1.20 -17.08 -26.17
N PRO A 87 -0.94 -17.76 -25.04
CA PRO A 87 -0.58 -17.09 -23.80
C PRO A 87 0.57 -16.12 -24.10
N ARG A 88 0.31 -14.82 -23.96
CA ARG A 88 1.31 -13.80 -24.24
C ARG A 88 2.41 -13.91 -23.19
N THR A 89 3.64 -14.10 -23.61
CA THR A 89 4.80 -13.98 -22.72
C THR A 89 4.90 -12.53 -22.26
N PRO A 90 4.89 -12.26 -20.95
CA PRO A 90 5.05 -10.90 -20.45
C PRO A 90 6.35 -10.28 -20.97
N SER A 91 6.29 -9.05 -21.44
CA SER A 91 7.46 -8.27 -21.83
C SER A 91 8.41 -8.05 -20.64
N LEU A 92 9.68 -7.71 -20.91
CA LEU A 92 10.65 -7.36 -19.87
C LEU A 92 10.15 -6.27 -18.93
N ALA A 93 9.41 -5.28 -19.44
CA ALA A 93 8.76 -4.26 -18.61
C ALA A 93 7.70 -4.89 -17.68
N GLU A 94 6.81 -5.73 -18.21
CA GLU A 94 5.77 -6.43 -17.42
C GLU A 94 6.37 -7.39 -16.38
N GLN A 95 7.55 -7.97 -16.63
CA GLN A 95 8.25 -8.82 -15.66
C GLN A 95 8.89 -8.01 -14.52
N VAL A 96 9.40 -6.80 -14.80
CA VAL A 96 9.91 -5.89 -13.77
C VAL A 96 8.78 -5.30 -12.93
N PHE A 97 7.61 -5.05 -13.54
CA PHE A 97 6.38 -4.62 -12.87
C PHE A 97 5.49 -5.78 -12.40
N GLN A 98 6.04 -7.00 -12.30
CA GLN A 98 5.28 -8.11 -11.75
C GLN A 98 4.94 -7.82 -10.29
N TYR A 99 3.66 -7.92 -9.94
CA TYR A 99 3.20 -7.80 -8.56
C TYR A 99 3.90 -8.86 -7.70
N ARG A 100 4.66 -8.41 -6.71
CA ARG A 100 5.40 -9.23 -5.72
C ARG A 100 4.84 -9.06 -4.32
N GLY A 101 3.70 -8.39 -4.18
CA GLY A 101 3.10 -8.09 -2.89
C GLY A 101 2.68 -9.36 -2.17
N ASP A 102 2.96 -9.39 -0.87
CA ASP A 102 2.46 -10.35 0.10
C ASP A 102 1.58 -9.59 1.09
N THR A 103 0.36 -9.24 0.66
CA THR A 103 -0.58 -8.46 1.47
C THR A 103 -0.91 -9.17 2.78
N VAL A 104 -1.01 -10.51 2.78
CA VAL A 104 -1.28 -11.30 4.00
C VAL A 104 -0.08 -11.26 4.95
N GLY A 105 1.14 -11.46 4.44
CA GLY A 105 2.35 -11.34 5.23
C GLY A 105 2.56 -9.93 5.78
N ALA A 106 2.27 -8.89 4.98
CA ALA A 106 2.33 -7.49 5.42
C ALA A 106 1.34 -7.21 6.56
N GLN A 107 0.09 -7.66 6.45
CA GLN A 107 -0.91 -7.52 7.52
C GLN A 107 -0.52 -8.33 8.77
N GLY A 108 0.00 -9.54 8.60
CA GLY A 108 0.51 -10.37 9.70
C GLY A 108 1.67 -9.70 10.42
N TRP A 109 2.63 -9.13 9.68
CA TRP A 109 3.72 -8.33 10.22
C TRP A 109 3.20 -7.10 10.96
N ALA A 110 2.23 -6.39 10.40
CA ALA A 110 1.64 -5.20 11.02
C ALA A 110 1.03 -5.53 12.40
N LEU A 111 0.22 -6.59 12.47
CA LEU A 111 -0.37 -7.05 13.74
C LEU A 111 0.71 -7.45 14.76
N GLN A 112 1.79 -8.11 14.33
CA GLN A 112 2.92 -8.47 15.21
C GLN A 112 3.64 -7.24 15.78
N HIS A 113 3.63 -6.12 15.05
CA HIS A 113 4.22 -4.86 15.47
C HIS A 113 3.23 -3.92 16.18
N GLY A 114 2.05 -4.44 16.56
CA GLY A 114 1.03 -3.67 17.27
C GLY A 114 0.29 -2.65 16.40
N TRP A 115 0.38 -2.79 15.08
CA TRP A 115 -0.41 -1.98 14.15
C TRP A 115 -1.82 -2.56 14.04
N THR A 116 -2.77 -1.68 13.74
CA THR A 116 -4.16 -2.02 13.45
C THR A 116 -4.35 -2.28 11.97
N VAL A 117 -5.26 -3.18 11.63
CA VAL A 117 -5.61 -3.50 10.25
C VAL A 117 -7.11 -3.32 10.05
N THR A 118 -7.50 -2.57 9.01
CA THR A 118 -8.89 -2.37 8.59
C THR A 118 -9.04 -2.65 7.10
N ASP A 119 -10.28 -2.79 6.63
CA ASP A 119 -10.56 -3.01 5.21
C ASP A 119 -10.47 -1.72 4.35
N GLY A 120 -10.30 -0.56 4.99
CA GLY A 120 -10.24 0.75 4.33
C GLY A 120 -11.60 1.41 4.10
N THR A 121 -12.66 0.94 4.76
CA THR A 121 -14.03 1.47 4.60
C THR A 121 -14.50 2.34 5.77
N ALA A 122 -13.67 2.54 6.80
CA ALA A 122 -14.04 3.31 7.97
C ALA A 122 -14.07 4.82 7.66
N PRO A 123 -14.84 5.64 8.40
CA PRO A 123 -14.88 7.09 8.16
C PRO A 123 -13.51 7.77 8.21
N GLU A 124 -12.61 7.32 9.08
CA GLU A 124 -11.22 7.79 9.17
C GLU A 124 -10.37 7.47 7.91
N ASP A 125 -10.81 6.54 7.07
CA ASP A 125 -10.17 6.18 5.80
C ASP A 125 -10.54 7.13 4.66
N ALA A 126 -11.50 8.06 4.85
CA ALA A 126 -11.96 8.96 3.80
C ALA A 126 -10.82 9.80 3.19
N VAL A 127 -9.85 10.22 4.01
CA VAL A 127 -8.67 10.98 3.56
C VAL A 127 -7.79 10.17 2.59
N LEU A 128 -7.83 8.83 2.65
CA LEU A 128 -7.06 7.98 1.76
C LEU A 128 -7.55 8.07 0.30
N ALA A 129 -8.83 8.40 0.08
CA ALA A 129 -9.35 8.63 -1.26
C ALA A 129 -8.70 9.86 -1.91
N GLU A 130 -8.50 10.94 -1.15
CA GLU A 130 -7.78 12.14 -1.62
C GLU A 130 -6.31 11.82 -1.90
N LEU A 131 -5.68 11.03 -1.03
CA LEU A 131 -4.29 10.60 -1.21
C LEU A 131 -4.12 9.75 -2.48
N VAL A 132 -5.05 8.81 -2.75
CA VAL A 132 -5.08 8.00 -3.98
C VAL A 132 -5.35 8.85 -5.22
N ALA A 133 -6.23 9.84 -5.13
CA ALA A 133 -6.49 10.76 -6.24
C ALA A 133 -5.25 11.59 -6.61
N GLY A 134 -4.46 12.00 -5.61
CA GLY A 134 -3.21 12.74 -5.78
C GLY A 134 -1.99 11.88 -6.15
N ALA A 135 -2.12 10.55 -6.19
CA ALA A 135 -0.99 9.67 -6.38
C ALA A 135 -0.28 9.88 -7.75
N PRO A 136 1.06 9.76 -7.81
CA PRO A 136 1.87 9.97 -9.01
C PRO A 136 1.78 8.81 -10.04
N VAL A 137 0.74 7.98 -9.91
CA VAL A 137 0.45 6.81 -10.74
C VAL A 137 -0.90 6.97 -11.45
N ARG A 138 -1.17 6.15 -12.47
CA ARG A 138 -2.40 6.23 -13.24
C ARG A 138 -3.58 5.59 -12.52
N THR A 139 -4.15 6.31 -11.55
CA THR A 139 -5.42 5.94 -10.91
C THR A 139 -6.62 6.25 -11.81
N ALA A 140 -7.68 5.46 -11.67
CA ALA A 140 -9.01 5.62 -12.26
C ALA A 140 -10.06 5.64 -11.13
N LYS A 141 -11.31 6.00 -11.43
CA LYS A 141 -12.40 6.18 -10.43
C LYS A 141 -12.65 4.94 -9.57
N GLU A 142 -12.38 3.76 -10.12
CA GLU A 142 -12.58 2.46 -9.49
C GLU A 142 -11.48 2.08 -8.51
N HIS A 143 -10.41 2.88 -8.42
CA HIS A 143 -9.32 2.63 -7.49
C HIS A 143 -9.64 3.15 -6.10
N ARG A 144 -9.29 2.34 -5.10
CA ARG A 144 -9.46 2.69 -3.69
C ARG A 144 -8.37 2.04 -2.84
N ALA A 145 -8.19 2.57 -1.64
CA ALA A 145 -7.38 1.94 -0.62
C ALA A 145 -8.04 0.64 -0.14
N ALA A 146 -7.24 -0.38 0.15
CA ALA A 146 -7.69 -1.63 0.77
C ALA A 146 -6.59 -2.22 1.65
N GLY A 147 -7.02 -3.01 2.65
CA GLY A 147 -6.10 -3.68 3.57
C GLY A 147 -5.25 -2.68 4.34
N VAL A 148 -5.89 -1.65 4.89
CA VAL A 148 -5.23 -0.51 5.51
C VAL A 148 -4.59 -0.94 6.83
N MET A 149 -3.31 -0.66 6.98
CA MET A 149 -2.48 -0.96 8.14
C MET A 149 -2.06 0.36 8.78
N ARG A 150 -2.36 0.58 10.06
CA ARG A 150 -2.00 1.80 10.79
C ARG A 150 -1.24 1.49 12.06
N GLY A 151 -0.14 2.18 12.28
CA GLY A 151 0.56 2.13 13.55
C GLY A 151 1.77 3.04 13.56
N ARG A 152 2.64 2.82 14.55
CA ARG A 152 3.80 3.67 14.76
C ARG A 152 5.08 2.95 14.32
N ALA A 153 5.91 3.64 13.55
CA ALA A 153 7.29 3.25 13.26
C ALA A 153 8.24 4.30 13.85
N GLY A 154 8.92 3.95 14.95
CA GLY A 154 9.77 4.89 15.68
C GLY A 154 8.95 6.08 16.19
N ALA A 155 9.29 7.29 15.72
CA ALA A 155 8.60 8.53 16.09
C ALA A 155 7.43 8.90 15.17
N LEU A 156 7.21 8.14 14.08
CA LEU A 156 6.20 8.45 13.08
C LEU A 156 4.99 7.54 13.19
N ASP A 157 3.82 8.15 13.18
CA ASP A 157 2.59 7.43 12.85
C ASP A 157 2.55 7.23 11.33
N LEU A 158 2.17 6.04 10.89
CA LEU A 158 2.13 5.63 9.49
C LEU A 158 0.81 4.95 9.17
N VAL A 159 0.38 5.12 7.92
CA VAL A 159 -0.69 4.35 7.29
C VAL A 159 -0.15 3.70 6.02
N ALA A 160 -0.39 2.41 5.84
CA ALA A 160 0.02 1.64 4.68
C ALA A 160 -1.17 0.89 4.09
N PHE A 161 -1.31 0.88 2.77
CA PHE A 161 -2.44 0.23 2.10
C PHE A 161 -2.13 -0.08 0.64
N ASP A 162 -2.78 -1.10 0.10
CA ASP A 162 -2.74 -1.35 -1.33
C ASP A 162 -3.80 -0.52 -2.04
N VAL A 163 -3.41 0.12 -3.15
CA VAL A 163 -4.34 0.71 -4.10
C VAL A 163 -4.84 -0.42 -5.00
N VAL A 164 -6.10 -0.76 -4.83
CA VAL A 164 -6.75 -1.84 -5.56
C VAL A 164 -7.65 -1.27 -6.65
N PHE A 165 -7.56 -1.85 -7.85
CA PHE A 165 -8.58 -1.68 -8.87
C PHE A 165 -9.73 -2.64 -8.58
N VAL A 166 -10.97 -2.13 -8.53
CA VAL A 166 -12.13 -2.97 -8.28
C VAL A 166 -13.15 -2.85 -9.39
N ASP A 167 -13.40 -3.98 -10.05
CA ASP A 167 -14.52 -4.17 -10.97
C ASP A 167 -15.51 -5.18 -10.36
N LYS A 168 -16.70 -5.33 -10.98
CA LYS A 168 -17.79 -6.22 -10.56
C LYS A 168 -17.37 -7.66 -10.27
N ARG A 169 -16.23 -8.11 -10.80
CA ARG A 169 -15.76 -9.50 -10.72
C ARG A 169 -14.47 -9.70 -9.93
N ARG A 170 -13.66 -8.65 -9.73
CA ARG A 170 -12.29 -8.79 -9.20
C ARG A 170 -11.83 -7.54 -8.48
N THR A 171 -11.05 -7.77 -7.42
CA THR A 171 -10.21 -6.78 -6.74
C THR A 171 -8.77 -7.12 -7.07
N VAL A 172 -8.03 -6.18 -7.65
CA VAL A 172 -6.64 -6.40 -8.08
C VAL A 172 -5.76 -5.32 -7.45
N PRO A 173 -4.85 -5.66 -6.52
CA PRO A 173 -3.87 -4.71 -6.00
C PRO A 173 -2.88 -4.34 -7.11
N GLN A 174 -2.57 -3.05 -7.23
CA GLN A 174 -1.69 -2.52 -8.26
C GLN A 174 -0.52 -1.72 -7.71
N TRP A 175 -0.71 -1.04 -6.58
CA TRP A 175 0.34 -0.23 -5.97
C TRP A 175 0.30 -0.35 -4.45
N ALA A 176 1.46 -0.38 -3.82
CA ALA A 176 1.63 -0.22 -2.39
C ALA A 176 1.84 1.25 -2.07
N VAL A 177 1.03 1.81 -1.16
CA VAL A 177 1.24 3.16 -0.62
C VAL A 177 1.51 3.10 0.87
N THR A 178 2.59 3.73 1.32
CA THR A 178 2.82 4.02 2.74
C THR A 178 2.90 5.53 2.91
N ALA A 179 2.22 6.08 3.91
CA ALA A 179 2.11 7.50 4.12
C ALA A 179 2.24 7.88 5.59
N ALA A 180 2.90 9.01 5.81
CA ALA A 180 3.08 9.66 7.09
C ALA A 180 2.15 10.88 7.16
N PRO A 181 1.13 10.93 8.04
CA PRO A 181 0.46 12.18 8.37
C PRO A 181 1.46 13.16 8.99
N VAL A 182 1.48 14.39 8.50
CA VAL A 182 2.39 15.45 8.98
C VAL A 182 1.56 16.64 9.44
N LEU A 183 1.81 17.11 10.67
CA LEU A 183 1.10 18.26 11.24
C LEU A 183 1.61 19.60 10.71
N LEU A 184 2.84 19.63 10.20
CA LEU A 184 3.45 20.82 9.59
C LEU A 184 2.89 21.04 8.17
N PRO A 185 2.78 22.30 7.71
CA PRO A 185 2.48 22.59 6.32
C PRO A 185 3.50 21.91 5.39
N LEU A 186 3.02 21.02 4.54
CA LEU A 186 3.85 20.33 3.56
C LEU A 186 3.89 21.11 2.25
N PRO A 187 5.08 21.37 1.67
CA PRO A 187 5.15 21.92 0.32
C PRO A 187 4.60 20.89 -0.67
N GLY A 188 3.88 21.36 -1.70
CA GLY A 188 3.49 20.50 -2.82
C GLY A 188 4.75 19.99 -3.52
N LEU A 189 5.03 18.69 -3.43
CA LEU A 189 6.25 18.10 -3.98
C LEU A 189 5.99 16.71 -4.56
N ARG A 190 6.89 16.31 -5.45
CA ARG A 190 7.03 14.94 -5.96
C ARG A 190 8.51 14.64 -6.16
N LEU A 191 8.98 13.54 -5.58
CA LEU A 191 10.33 13.03 -5.77
C LEU A 191 10.25 11.69 -6.49
N SER A 192 10.80 11.61 -7.68
CA SER A 192 10.68 10.43 -8.55
C SER A 192 12.03 10.04 -9.14
N PRO A 193 12.25 8.76 -9.44
CA PRO A 193 13.38 8.35 -10.25
C PRO A 193 13.42 9.07 -11.60
N ALA A 194 14.60 9.50 -12.03
CA ALA A 194 14.80 10.24 -13.26
C ALA A 194 14.32 9.47 -14.50
N ARG A 195 14.45 8.13 -14.48
CA ARG A 195 14.01 7.22 -15.55
C ARG A 195 12.50 7.00 -15.61
N PHE A 196 11.74 7.38 -14.59
CA PHE A 196 10.28 7.21 -14.61
C PHE A 196 9.60 8.27 -15.48
N TRP A 197 8.54 7.83 -16.16
CA TRP A 197 7.70 8.75 -16.93
C TRP A 197 6.88 9.63 -15.99
N ARG A 198 7.19 10.93 -16.00
CA ARG A 198 6.46 11.93 -15.22
C ARG A 198 5.17 12.31 -15.93
N HIS A 199 4.04 12.05 -15.28
CA HIS A 199 2.70 12.45 -15.72
C HIS A 199 1.97 13.08 -14.54
N ARG A 200 0.92 13.89 -14.77
CA ARG A 200 0.18 14.60 -13.71
C ARG A 200 1.11 15.41 -12.78
N THR A 201 2.06 16.14 -13.34
CA THR A 201 2.95 16.98 -12.53
C THR A 201 2.25 18.24 -12.00
N GLY A 202 1.02 18.56 -12.43
CA GLY A 202 0.19 19.57 -11.76
C GLY A 202 0.79 20.98 -11.67
N GLY A 203 1.73 21.33 -12.56
CA GLY A 203 2.45 22.61 -12.50
C GLY A 203 3.70 22.60 -11.61
N LEU A 204 4.06 21.47 -11.00
CA LEU A 204 5.31 21.32 -10.27
C LEU A 204 6.52 21.52 -11.20
N VAL A 205 7.50 22.27 -10.73
CA VAL A 205 8.73 22.61 -11.45
C VAL A 205 9.92 21.85 -10.86
N PRO A 206 10.92 21.48 -11.68
CA PRO A 206 12.10 20.79 -11.19
C PRO A 206 12.93 21.69 -10.27
N VAL A 207 13.40 21.14 -9.16
CA VAL A 207 14.31 21.78 -8.21
C VAL A 207 15.61 20.95 -8.16
N PRO A 208 16.73 21.47 -8.67
CA PRO A 208 17.99 20.73 -8.66
C PRO A 208 18.52 20.57 -7.24
N SER A 209 19.11 19.41 -6.92
CA SER A 209 19.73 19.20 -5.60
C SER A 209 21.12 19.84 -5.50
N GLY A 210 21.76 20.12 -6.64
CA GLY A 210 23.15 20.57 -6.70
C GLY A 210 24.16 19.43 -6.62
N ASP A 211 23.70 18.18 -6.66
CA ASP A 211 24.50 16.96 -6.67
C ASP A 211 24.22 16.19 -7.96
N GLU A 212 25.20 16.17 -8.87
CA GLU A 212 25.05 15.54 -10.18
C GLU A 212 24.75 14.03 -10.10
N THR A 213 25.25 13.34 -9.06
CA THR A 213 25.00 11.90 -8.88
C THR A 213 23.56 11.67 -8.45
N PHE A 214 23.05 12.51 -7.56
CA PHE A 214 21.66 12.47 -7.15
C PHE A 214 20.73 12.86 -8.29
N ASP A 215 20.99 13.99 -8.95
CA ASP A 215 20.16 14.54 -10.03
C ASP A 215 20.14 13.63 -11.29
N ALA A 216 21.15 12.77 -11.46
CA ALA A 216 21.16 11.74 -12.50
C ALA A 216 20.17 10.59 -12.24
N ARG A 217 19.85 10.31 -10.96
CA ARG A 217 18.99 9.18 -10.56
C ARG A 217 17.61 9.62 -10.08
N TRP A 218 17.50 10.79 -9.48
CA TRP A 218 16.29 11.30 -8.84
C TRP A 218 15.98 12.71 -9.32
N VAL A 219 14.69 13.01 -9.46
CA VAL A 219 14.19 14.32 -9.85
C VAL A 219 13.18 14.77 -8.81
N LEU A 220 13.48 15.90 -8.17
CA LEU A 220 12.55 16.60 -7.30
C LEU A 220 11.75 17.61 -8.13
N LEU A 221 10.44 17.54 -8.04
CA LEU A 221 9.50 18.53 -8.52
C LEU A 221 8.80 19.17 -7.32
N ALA A 222 8.63 20.49 -7.33
CA ALA A 222 7.94 21.21 -6.28
C ALA A 222 7.04 22.33 -6.83
N ALA A 223 6.02 22.71 -6.07
CA ALA A 223 5.15 23.83 -6.40
C ALA A 223 5.92 25.15 -6.32
N GLU A 224 6.81 25.24 -5.35
CA GLU A 224 7.68 26.39 -5.10
C GLU A 224 9.08 25.90 -4.71
N ASP A 225 10.11 26.61 -5.17
CA ASP A 225 11.50 26.38 -4.78
C ASP A 225 11.79 27.07 -3.43
N GLY A 226 11.28 26.46 -2.36
CA GLY A 226 11.42 26.93 -0.98
C GLY A 226 12.52 26.23 -0.18
N GLU A 227 12.86 26.79 0.98
CA GLU A 227 13.91 26.26 1.86
C GLU A 227 13.69 24.80 2.26
N ALA A 228 12.45 24.41 2.61
CA ALA A 228 12.11 23.03 2.97
C ALA A 228 12.41 22.02 1.85
N VAL A 229 12.08 22.38 0.62
CA VAL A 229 12.30 21.54 -0.57
C VAL A 229 13.80 21.42 -0.87
N ARG A 230 14.55 22.52 -0.81
CA ARG A 230 16.01 22.49 -0.97
C ARG A 230 16.69 21.68 0.13
N ARG A 231 16.25 21.84 1.38
CA ARG A 231 16.78 21.08 2.52
C ARG A 231 16.53 19.59 2.38
N LEU A 232 15.35 19.18 1.93
CA LEU A 232 15.00 17.78 1.71
C LEU A 232 16.02 17.08 0.81
N VAL A 233 16.35 17.65 -0.35
CA VAL A 233 17.33 17.06 -1.26
C VAL A 233 18.78 17.33 -0.89
N ALA A 234 19.04 18.37 -0.09
CA ALA A 234 20.35 18.61 0.48
C ALA A 234 20.64 17.73 1.71
N ASP A 235 19.66 17.04 2.30
CA ASP A 235 19.88 16.22 3.48
C ASP A 235 20.75 14.98 3.15
N PRO A 236 21.91 14.78 3.81
CA PRO A 236 22.78 13.64 3.53
C PRO A 236 22.16 12.29 3.86
N GLY A 237 21.28 12.23 4.86
CA GLY A 237 20.58 11.02 5.26
C GLY A 237 19.57 10.60 4.19
N VAL A 238 18.75 11.53 3.71
CA VAL A 238 17.82 11.30 2.61
C VAL A 238 18.55 10.89 1.34
N ARG A 239 19.62 11.61 0.96
CA ARG A 239 20.42 11.27 -0.23
C ARG A 239 21.07 9.90 -0.11
N GLY A 240 21.71 9.60 1.02
CA GLY A 240 22.37 8.32 1.25
C GLY A 240 21.39 7.15 1.18
N LEU A 241 20.19 7.31 1.77
CA LEU A 241 19.14 6.31 1.68
C LEU A 241 18.69 6.12 0.23
N LEU A 242 18.26 7.17 -0.45
CA LEU A 242 17.72 7.09 -1.82
C LEU A 242 18.74 6.53 -2.83
N LEU A 243 20.00 6.92 -2.73
CA LEU A 243 21.07 6.36 -3.57
C LEU A 243 21.38 4.90 -3.21
N GLY A 244 21.12 4.46 -1.98
CA GLY A 244 21.21 3.06 -1.56
C GLY A 244 20.01 2.19 -1.95
N THR A 245 18.91 2.80 -2.39
CA THR A 245 17.70 2.09 -2.84
C THR A 245 17.74 1.72 -4.32
N ASP A 246 16.90 0.76 -4.73
CA ASP A 246 16.49 0.68 -6.13
C ASP A 246 15.56 1.86 -6.47
N ASP A 247 15.45 2.23 -7.74
CA ASP A 247 14.57 3.34 -8.11
C ASP A 247 13.11 2.87 -8.33
N GLY A 248 12.57 2.06 -7.42
CA GLY A 248 11.19 1.56 -7.47
C GLY A 248 10.16 2.49 -6.83
N ASP A 249 10.61 3.41 -5.98
CA ASP A 249 9.74 4.25 -5.14
C ASP A 249 9.53 5.64 -5.75
N GLU A 250 8.31 6.17 -5.66
CA GLU A 250 8.03 7.59 -5.88
C GLU A 250 7.42 8.20 -4.61
N PHE A 251 7.78 9.44 -4.29
CA PHE A 251 7.27 10.16 -3.13
C PHE A 251 6.48 11.39 -3.55
N TRP A 252 5.43 11.73 -2.81
CA TRP A 252 4.66 12.95 -3.04
C TRP A 252 3.97 13.43 -1.78
N THR A 253 3.54 14.68 -1.79
CA THR A 253 2.69 15.26 -0.74
C THR A 253 1.27 15.45 -1.24
N ALA A 254 0.29 15.02 -0.44
CA ALA A 254 -1.14 15.23 -0.69
C ALA A 254 -1.92 14.97 0.59
N ALA A 255 -3.08 15.64 0.74
CA ALA A 255 -4.01 15.41 1.86
C ALA A 255 -3.36 15.46 3.26
N GLY A 256 -2.37 16.34 3.48
CA GLY A 256 -1.63 16.43 4.75
C GLY A 256 -0.65 15.28 5.02
N HIS A 257 -0.35 14.46 4.01
CA HIS A 257 0.57 13.34 4.12
C HIS A 257 1.80 13.53 3.23
N LEU A 258 2.93 12.99 3.69
CA LEU A 258 4.04 12.61 2.82
C LEU A 258 3.91 11.10 2.56
N ALA A 259 3.81 10.72 1.28
CA ALA A 259 3.58 9.34 0.89
C ALA A 259 4.67 8.80 -0.03
N ALA A 260 4.87 7.49 0.02
CA ALA A 260 5.70 6.68 -0.86
C ALA A 260 4.82 5.66 -1.59
N VAL A 261 5.06 5.45 -2.88
CA VAL A 261 4.33 4.47 -3.70
C VAL A 261 5.30 3.58 -4.45
N ARG A 262 4.94 2.30 -4.53
CA ARG A 262 5.68 1.29 -5.28
C ARG A 262 4.73 0.37 -6.06
N PRO A 263 5.03 0.00 -7.32
CA PRO A 263 4.12 -0.79 -8.17
C PRO A 263 4.13 -2.30 -7.90
N ASP A 264 4.95 -2.80 -6.99
CA ASP A 264 5.11 -4.24 -6.75
C ASP A 264 4.26 -4.78 -5.60
N GLY A 265 3.56 -3.93 -4.82
CA GLY A 265 2.64 -4.34 -3.75
C GLY A 265 3.29 -4.49 -2.36
N HIS A 266 2.46 -4.44 -1.30
CA HIS A 266 2.99 -4.48 0.07
C HIS A 266 3.57 -5.84 0.44
N ARG A 267 4.70 -5.79 1.13
CA ARG A 267 5.35 -6.92 1.82
C ARG A 267 6.01 -6.36 3.09
N PRO A 268 6.31 -7.19 4.10
CA PRO A 268 6.94 -6.74 5.35
C PRO A 268 8.18 -5.85 5.12
N GLU A 269 9.06 -6.25 4.20
CA GLU A 269 10.31 -5.52 3.93
C GLU A 269 10.05 -4.13 3.34
N LEU A 270 8.96 -3.98 2.59
CA LEU A 270 8.58 -2.69 2.01
C LEU A 270 8.06 -1.73 3.09
N LEU A 271 7.30 -2.23 4.07
CA LEU A 271 6.83 -1.42 5.20
C LEU A 271 8.01 -0.85 5.99
N GLU A 272 8.99 -1.68 6.32
CA GLU A 272 10.20 -1.25 7.01
C GLU A 272 11.03 -0.26 6.18
N HIS A 273 11.13 -0.52 4.88
CA HIS A 273 11.83 0.34 3.93
C HIS A 273 11.20 1.74 3.83
N HIS A 274 9.90 1.80 3.58
CA HIS A 274 9.16 3.06 3.54
C HIS A 274 9.20 3.78 4.89
N ALA A 275 9.10 3.06 6.01
CA ALA A 275 9.20 3.66 7.33
C ALA A 275 10.54 4.39 7.53
N ARG A 276 11.67 3.79 7.12
CA ARG A 276 12.99 4.43 7.18
C ARG A 276 13.07 5.68 6.32
N LEU A 277 12.61 5.60 5.07
CA LEU A 277 12.66 6.71 4.12
C LEU A 277 11.75 7.87 4.55
N LEU A 278 10.50 7.58 4.88
CA LEU A 278 9.54 8.59 5.33
C LEU A 278 10.02 9.26 6.63
N THR A 279 10.65 8.51 7.54
CA THR A 279 11.28 9.09 8.74
C THR A 279 12.36 10.11 8.40
N ALA A 280 13.29 9.76 7.52
CA ALA A 280 14.35 10.67 7.10
C ALA A 280 13.78 11.91 6.39
N MET A 281 12.81 11.72 5.48
CA MET A 281 12.23 12.81 4.71
C MET A 281 11.38 13.75 5.58
N VAL A 282 10.55 13.24 6.49
CA VAL A 282 9.79 14.06 7.43
C VAL A 282 10.72 14.84 8.35
N ALA A 283 11.79 14.21 8.85
CA ALA A 283 12.78 14.90 9.68
C ALA A 283 13.50 16.03 8.91
N ALA A 284 13.86 15.78 7.66
CA ALA A 284 14.50 16.78 6.79
C ALA A 284 13.56 17.98 6.53
N LEU A 285 12.28 17.72 6.25
CA LEU A 285 11.26 18.77 6.06
C LEU A 285 10.97 19.54 7.35
N ALA A 286 10.86 18.86 8.49
CA ALA A 286 10.63 19.50 9.78
C ALA A 286 11.80 20.40 10.23
N GLY A 287 13.03 20.07 9.84
CA GLY A 287 14.21 20.89 10.12
C GLY A 287 14.30 22.20 9.32
N ALA A 288 13.35 22.46 8.41
CA ALA A 288 13.23 23.71 7.66
C ALA A 288 11.99 24.54 8.06
N ALA A 289 11.16 24.04 8.96
CA ALA A 289 9.95 24.69 9.44
C ALA A 289 10.21 25.59 10.66
#